data_AF-A0A2D9P751-F1
#
_entry.id   AF-A0A2D9P751-F1
#
_cell.length_a   1.000
_cell.length_b   1.000
_cell.length_c   1.000
_cell.angle_alpha   90.00
_cell.angle_beta   90.00
_cell.angle_gamma   90.00
#
_symmetry.space_group_name_H-M   'P 1'
#
loop_
_entity.id
_entity.type
_entity.pdbx_description
1 polymer ?
#
loop_
_entity_poly.entity_id
_entity_poly.type
_entity_poly.pdbx_seq_one_letter_code
_entity_poly.pdbx_strand_id
1 'polypeptide(L)'
;MSNLYFKSIISDSKQDRVVQLETVQTEAKELFLKKNKDYGDAFANYGPVGVIVRMGDKINRLSTVTSNGISLVNTESVRDTLIDLHNYSAMAIMLLDEEKK
;
A
#
# COMPACT_ATOMS: atom_id res chain seq x y z
N MET A 1 -33.62 -31.88 4.07
CA MET A 1 -32.22 -32.32 4.27
C MET A 1 -31.56 -32.55 2.92
N SER A 2 -30.59 -31.72 2.52
CA SER A 2 -29.28 -32.14 1.99
C SER A 2 -28.60 -31.14 1.05
N ASN A 3 -29.31 -30.23 0.34
CA ASN A 3 -28.65 -29.40 -0.68
C ASN A 3 -28.42 -27.91 -0.32
N LEU A 4 -29.22 -27.33 0.59
CA LEU A 4 -29.04 -25.93 1.03
C LEU A 4 -27.97 -25.74 2.11
N TYR A 5 -27.76 -26.72 2.98
CA TYR A 5 -26.70 -26.68 3.99
C TYR A 5 -25.32 -27.06 3.44
N PHE A 6 -25.28 -27.83 2.35
CA PHE A 6 -24.01 -28.24 1.73
C PHE A 6 -23.39 -27.12 0.89
N LYS A 7 -24.21 -26.22 0.33
CA LYS A 7 -23.77 -25.06 -0.45
C LYS A 7 -23.19 -23.92 0.41
N SER A 8 -23.49 -23.87 1.71
CA SER A 8 -23.02 -22.78 2.59
C SER A 8 -21.72 -23.09 3.32
N ILE A 9 -21.17 -24.30 3.17
CA ILE A 9 -20.00 -24.75 3.95
C ILE A 9 -18.72 -24.85 3.10
N ILE A 10 -18.77 -24.83 1.76
CA ILE A 10 -17.55 -24.92 0.95
C ILE A 10 -17.54 -23.92 -0.22
N SER A 11 -16.47 -23.09 -0.19
CA SER A 11 -15.78 -22.41 -1.29
C SER A 11 -16.20 -20.97 -1.62
N ASP A 12 -15.60 -19.99 -0.94
CA ASP A 12 -15.45 -18.65 -1.54
C ASP A 12 -14.09 -17.98 -1.28
N SER A 13 -13.01 -18.76 -1.42
CA SER A 13 -11.62 -18.27 -1.27
C SER A 13 -11.22 -17.20 -2.30
N LYS A 14 -12.02 -17.00 -3.36
CA LYS A 14 -11.85 -15.92 -4.35
C LYS A 14 -12.55 -14.62 -3.94
N GLN A 15 -13.78 -14.71 -3.40
CA GLN A 15 -14.49 -13.57 -2.82
C GLN A 15 -13.69 -12.95 -1.67
N ASP A 16 -12.99 -13.80 -0.90
CA ASP A 16 -12.13 -13.38 0.21
C ASP A 16 -10.95 -12.49 -0.22
N ARG A 17 -10.26 -12.79 -1.34
CA ARG A 17 -9.10 -11.98 -1.79
C ARG A 17 -9.48 -10.60 -2.29
N VAL A 18 -10.64 -10.47 -2.94
CA VAL A 18 -11.15 -9.16 -3.38
C VAL A 18 -11.47 -8.31 -2.16
N VAL A 19 -12.17 -8.87 -1.16
CA VAL A 19 -12.49 -8.17 0.09
C VAL A 19 -11.22 -7.79 0.87
N GLN A 20 -10.22 -8.66 0.93
CA GLN A 20 -8.93 -8.34 1.53
C GLN A 20 -8.22 -7.19 0.80
N LEU A 21 -8.23 -7.19 -0.54
CA LEU A 21 -7.65 -6.11 -1.33
C LEU A 21 -8.39 -4.79 -1.08
N GLU A 22 -9.73 -4.80 -1.08
CA GLU A 22 -10.57 -3.62 -0.81
C GLU A 22 -10.30 -3.06 0.60
N THR A 23 -10.11 -3.94 1.58
CA THR A 23 -9.75 -3.55 2.95
C THR A 23 -8.40 -2.84 2.99
N VAL A 24 -7.38 -3.39 2.31
CA VAL A 24 -6.05 -2.77 2.20
C VAL A 24 -6.11 -1.44 1.45
N GLN A 25 -6.89 -1.35 0.37
CA GLN A 25 -7.06 -0.10 -0.39
C GLN A 25 -7.75 0.98 0.44
N THR A 26 -8.71 0.61 1.27
CA THR A 26 -9.39 1.53 2.20
C THR A 26 -8.40 2.08 3.22
N GLU A 27 -7.63 1.20 3.87
CA GLU A 27 -6.55 1.57 4.80
C GLU A 27 -5.51 2.49 4.13
N ALA A 28 -5.06 2.14 2.93
CA ALA A 28 -4.09 2.92 2.16
C ALA A 28 -4.63 4.32 1.82
N LYS A 29 -5.90 4.42 1.42
CA LYS A 29 -6.57 5.70 1.13
C LYS A 29 -6.66 6.57 2.38
N GLU A 30 -7.04 6.02 3.52
CA GLU A 30 -7.10 6.77 4.79
C GLU A 30 -5.71 7.30 5.18
N LEU A 31 -4.67 6.47 5.03
CA LEU A 31 -3.30 6.87 5.28
C LEU A 31 -2.84 7.98 4.32
N PHE A 32 -3.18 7.85 3.03
CA PHE A 32 -2.89 8.87 2.03
C PHE A 32 -3.57 10.20 2.40
N LEU A 33 -4.86 10.20 2.73
CA LEU A 33 -5.59 11.40 3.12
C LEU A 33 -4.96 12.09 4.33
N LYS A 34 -4.57 11.32 5.36
CA LYS A 34 -3.88 11.84 6.54
C LYS A 34 -2.55 12.48 6.15
N LYS A 35 -1.69 11.79 5.41
CA LYS A 35 -0.38 12.30 5.00
C LYS A 35 -0.51 13.51 4.06
N ASN A 36 -1.45 13.49 3.13
CA ASN A 36 -1.66 14.62 2.21
C ASN A 36 -2.16 15.86 2.94
N LYS A 37 -2.94 15.69 4.02
CA LYS A 37 -3.31 16.81 4.90
C LYS A 37 -2.08 17.39 5.61
N ASP A 38 -1.15 16.55 6.05
CA ASP A 38 0.04 16.96 6.80
C ASP A 38 1.13 17.58 5.92
N TYR A 39 1.30 17.10 4.68
CA TYR A 39 2.41 17.44 3.79
C TYR A 39 2.01 18.11 2.47
N GLY A 40 0.71 18.17 2.15
CA GLY A 40 0.23 18.59 0.83
C GLY A 40 0.73 17.69 -0.29
N ASP A 41 0.69 18.19 -1.53
CA ASP A 41 1.14 17.47 -2.73
C ASP A 41 2.67 17.39 -2.87
N ALA A 42 3.40 17.29 -1.76
CA ALA A 42 4.87 17.21 -1.76
C ALA A 42 5.44 16.03 -2.56
N PHE A 43 4.60 15.03 -2.86
CA PHE A 43 4.96 13.91 -3.73
C PHE A 43 5.14 14.34 -5.20
N ALA A 44 4.44 15.39 -5.66
CA ALA A 44 4.43 15.87 -7.04
C ALA A 44 5.69 16.63 -7.46
N ASN A 45 6.47 17.16 -6.52
CA ASN A 45 7.59 18.08 -6.77
C ASN A 45 8.65 17.59 -7.78
N TYR A 46 8.77 16.29 -7.97
CA TYR A 46 9.76 15.66 -8.85
C TYR A 46 9.12 14.71 -9.87
N GLY A 47 7.81 14.85 -10.09
CA GLY A 47 7.04 14.01 -10.99
C GLY A 47 7.06 12.51 -10.62
N PRO A 48 6.61 11.64 -11.54
CA PRO A 48 6.57 10.20 -11.34
C PRO A 48 7.93 9.59 -10.97
N VAL A 49 9.02 10.12 -11.54
CA VAL A 49 10.39 9.65 -11.27
C VAL A 49 10.76 9.85 -9.80
N GLY A 50 10.45 11.02 -9.23
CA GLY A 50 10.72 11.28 -7.81
C GLY A 50 9.91 10.42 -6.85
N VAL A 51 8.74 9.94 -7.28
CA VAL A 51 7.96 8.97 -6.50
C VAL A 51 8.64 7.59 -6.52
N ILE A 52 9.14 7.14 -7.67
CA ILE A 52 9.90 5.88 -7.80
C ILE A 52 11.17 5.90 -6.93
N VAL A 53 11.90 7.02 -6.91
CA VAL A 53 13.09 7.17 -6.06
C VAL A 53 12.74 6.98 -4.58
N ARG A 54 11.65 7.61 -4.11
CA ARG A 54 11.17 7.44 -2.73
C ARG A 54 10.78 5.99 -2.39
N MET A 55 10.22 5.25 -3.36
CA MET A 55 9.97 3.81 -3.20
C MET A 55 11.30 3.06 -2.97
N GLY A 56 12.33 3.37 -3.75
CA GLY A 56 13.67 2.79 -3.61
C GLY A 56 14.26 3.04 -2.21
N ASP A 57 14.21 4.29 -1.73
CA ASP A 57 14.68 4.66 -0.38
C ASP A 57 13.97 3.86 0.71
N LYS A 58 12.64 3.70 0.57
CA LYS A 58 11.82 2.95 1.52
C LYS A 58 12.19 1.46 1.55
N ILE A 59 12.38 0.84 0.38
CA ILE A 59 12.79 -0.56 0.24
C ILE A 59 14.18 -0.79 0.83
N ASN A 60 15.14 0.09 0.51
CA ASN A 60 16.51 0.00 1.03
C ASN A 60 16.54 0.08 2.56
N ARG A 61 15.73 0.97 3.14
CA ARG A 61 15.59 1.08 4.60
C ARG A 61 15.02 -0.21 5.22
N LEU A 62 13.99 -0.80 4.61
CA LEU A 62 13.41 -2.06 5.07
C LEU A 62 14.40 -3.22 4.99
N SER A 63 15.18 -3.30 3.90
CA SER A 63 16.20 -4.34 3.69
C SER A 63 17.35 -4.24 4.70
N THR A 64 17.82 -3.01 4.98
CA THR A 64 18.88 -2.76 5.96
C THR A 64 18.47 -3.20 7.36
N VAL A 65 17.25 -2.84 7.73
CA VAL A 65 16.63 -3.19 9.01
C VAL A 65 16.49 -4.71 9.19
N THR A 66 15.97 -5.41 8.17
CA THR A 66 15.73 -6.86 8.23
C THR A 66 17.03 -7.66 8.22
N SER A 67 18.05 -7.18 7.51
CA SER A 67 19.37 -7.84 7.45
C SER A 67 20.19 -7.70 8.74
N ASN A 68 19.98 -6.62 9.51
CA ASN A 68 20.76 -6.35 10.72
C ASN A 68 20.18 -6.97 12.01
N GLY A 69 19.06 -7.70 11.93
CA GLY A 69 18.45 -8.37 13.09
C GLY A 69 17.99 -7.43 14.22
N ILE A 70 17.94 -6.12 13.97
CA ILE A 70 17.54 -5.12 14.95
C ILE A 70 16.04 -5.29 15.18
N SER A 71 15.66 -5.78 16.37
CA SER A 71 14.27 -5.80 16.81
C SER A 71 13.77 -4.37 16.91
N LEU A 72 13.03 -3.97 15.90
CA LEU A 72 12.44 -2.65 15.72
C LEU A 72 11.26 -2.44 16.66
N VAL A 73 11.52 -2.27 17.95
CA VAL A 73 10.44 -1.89 18.88
C VAL A 73 9.92 -0.47 18.55
N ASN A 74 10.66 0.31 17.75
CA ASN A 74 10.36 1.72 17.42
C ASN A 74 10.40 2.08 15.92
N THR A 75 10.53 1.14 14.99
CA THR A 75 10.51 1.51 13.56
C THR A 75 9.35 0.86 12.82
N GLU A 76 8.92 1.58 11.79
CA GLU A 76 7.84 1.22 10.87
C GLU A 76 7.87 -0.25 10.45
N SER A 77 6.72 -0.91 10.50
CA SER A 77 6.62 -2.34 10.21
C SER A 77 6.79 -2.61 8.70
N VAL A 78 7.05 -3.88 8.35
CA VAL A 78 7.01 -4.34 6.95
C VAL A 78 5.66 -4.00 6.31
N ARG A 79 4.55 -4.16 7.07
CA ARG A 79 3.20 -3.88 6.57
C ARG A 79 3.02 -2.40 6.23
N ASP A 80 3.40 -1.50 7.13
CA ASP A 80 3.30 -0.05 6.91
C ASP A 80 4.10 0.38 5.68
N THR A 81 5.31 -0.19 5.54
CA THR A 81 6.14 0.04 4.36
C THR A 81 5.45 -0.42 3.07
N LEU A 82 4.80 -1.59 3.07
CA LEU A 82 4.08 -2.08 1.90
C LEU A 82 2.85 -1.22 1.55
N ILE A 83 2.15 -0.68 2.55
CA ILE A 83 1.04 0.26 2.32
C ILE A 83 1.56 1.59 1.73
N ASP A 84 2.70 2.08 2.22
CA ASP A 84 3.35 3.26 1.64
C ASP A 84 3.75 3.03 0.18
N LEU A 85 4.31 1.86 -0.15
CA LEU A 85 4.65 1.49 -1.53
C LEU A 85 3.41 1.38 -2.42
N HIS A 86 2.29 0.89 -1.89
CA HIS A 86 0.99 0.89 -2.59
C HIS A 86 0.56 2.32 -2.95
N ASN A 87 0.59 3.24 -1.97
CA ASN A 87 0.26 4.64 -2.19
C ASN A 87 1.24 5.34 -3.14
N TYR A 88 2.55 5.08 -3.04
CA TYR A 88 3.53 5.62 -3.99
C TYR A 88 3.23 5.19 -5.42
N SER A 89 2.85 3.93 -5.63
CA SER A 89 2.48 3.45 -6.97
C SER A 89 1.26 4.21 -7.51
N ALA A 90 0.22 4.42 -6.68
CA ALA A 90 -0.96 5.19 -7.07
C ALA A 90 -0.61 6.66 -7.38
N MET A 91 0.19 7.31 -6.54
CA MET A 91 0.61 8.70 -6.75
C MET A 91 1.45 8.88 -8.02
N ALA A 92 2.34 7.93 -8.35
CA ALA A 92 3.10 7.97 -9.59
C ALA A 92 2.19 7.91 -10.84
N ILE A 93 1.14 7.07 -10.78
CA ILE A 93 0.13 6.98 -11.84
C ILE A 93 -0.67 8.28 -11.96
N MET A 94 -1.09 8.87 -10.83
CA MET A 94 -1.79 10.16 -10.83
C MET A 94 -1.00 11.25 -11.57
N LEU A 95 0.30 11.35 -11.29
CA LEU A 95 1.19 12.31 -11.95
C LEU A 95 1.35 12.01 -13.44
N LEU A 96 1.50 10.73 -13.83
CA LEU A 96 1.58 10.33 -15.24
C LEU A 96 0.31 10.65 -16.04
N ASP A 97 -0.86 10.57 -15.39
CA ASP A 97 -2.15 10.86 -16.03
C ASP A 97 -2.47 12.36 -16.06
N GLU A 98 -1.86 13.15 -15.18
CA GLU A 98 -1.88 14.63 -15.22
C GLU A 98 -1.00 15.18 -16.34
N GLU A 99 0.20 14.64 -16.55
CA GLU A 99 1.11 15.07 -17.63
C GLU A 99 0.55 14.85 -19.05
N LYS A 100 -0.43 13.96 -19.20
CA LYS A 100 -1.07 13.65 -20.49
C LYS A 100 -2.25 14.56 -20.85
N LYS A 101 -2.62 15.48 -19.97
CA LYS A 101 -3.67 16.49 -20.21
C LYS A 101 -3.07 17.76 -20.79
#